data_AF-A0A7W7P5M6-F1
#
_entry.id   AF-A0A7W7P5M6-F1
#
_cell.length_a   1.000
_cell.length_b   1.000
_cell.length_c   1.000
_cell.angle_alpha   90.00
_cell.angle_beta   90.00
_cell.angle_gamma   90.00
#
_symmetry.space_group_name_H-M   'P 1'
#
loop_
_entity.id
_entity.type
_entity.pdbx_description
1 polymer ?
#
loop_
_entity_poly.entity_id
_entity_poly.type
_entity_poly.pdbx_seq_one_letter_code
_entity_poly.pdbx_strand_id
1 'polypeptide(L)'
;MRETKIPFGERDGTLFRAHEVENGLSCGCVCPGCQQPLNAANNGEKVIPHFRHAKSNDCFDGFREGVRRAAVALIAQHKQLMLPALIETVRLTTRGGRLLEEKVELQPVVIHADNVERFVDLGGLRGHAVLHQSDRQLIVRIKLSTRMEHERYRQLEALEHSSMEIDLHHLPLEQINDPAKFEHAVLHDSVNRLWIRSIRGEKLAAKALQKLQSLAAEINAQWQLEQAEREAAEQARQIELANEKAELQRALEAHRAKQLQMAAKQSASEQDNTTEDRAELIAGTMLKALQAWGGRAVECTACYLLSPPDSRFCLYCDASTSKVNPVTLSPDIPSTINLRMRCSAKPNTSLRNAPILIARPYFDEAEEH
;
A
#
# COMPACT_ATOMS: atom_id res chain seq x y z
N MET A 1 -48.99 -4.21 -8.59
CA MET A 1 -50.34 -4.02 -8.00
C MET A 1 -50.35 -4.08 -6.46
N ARG A 2 -49.34 -3.58 -5.73
CA ARG A 2 -49.39 -3.50 -4.25
C ARG A 2 -50.11 -2.23 -3.76
N GLU A 3 -50.11 -1.16 -4.55
CA GLU A 3 -50.49 0.19 -4.11
C GLU A 3 -52.01 0.45 -3.97
N THR A 4 -52.87 -0.45 -4.47
CA THR A 4 -54.33 -0.28 -4.38
C THR A 4 -54.95 -0.86 -3.11
N LYS A 5 -54.24 -1.75 -2.40
CA LYS A 5 -54.71 -2.34 -1.14
C LYS A 5 -54.11 -1.59 0.03
N ILE A 6 -54.92 -0.83 0.76
CA ILE A 6 -54.44 -0.04 1.89
C ILE A 6 -54.51 -0.89 3.17
N PRO A 7 -53.41 -1.09 3.91
CA PRO A 7 -53.40 -1.96 5.09
C PRO A 7 -54.03 -1.30 6.32
N PHE A 8 -53.93 0.02 6.44
CA PHE A 8 -54.40 0.77 7.61
C PHE A 8 -55.35 1.90 7.20
N GLY A 9 -56.49 1.96 7.88
CA GLY A 9 -57.41 3.09 7.84
C GLY A 9 -57.29 3.90 9.13
N GLU A 10 -57.51 5.20 9.04
CA GLU A 10 -57.45 6.10 10.21
C GLU A 10 -58.87 6.46 10.66
N ARG A 11 -59.13 6.39 11.96
CA ARG A 11 -60.38 6.84 12.59
C ARG A 11 -60.02 7.50 13.92
N ASP A 12 -60.43 8.76 14.09
CA ASP A 12 -60.16 9.57 15.29
C ASP A 12 -58.67 9.61 15.69
N GLY A 13 -57.78 9.75 14.69
CA GLY A 13 -56.32 9.80 14.89
C GLY A 13 -55.66 8.45 15.22
N THR A 14 -56.44 7.36 15.25
CA THR A 14 -55.97 5.99 15.51
C THR A 14 -55.97 5.18 14.22
N LEU A 15 -54.93 4.38 14.00
CA LEU A 15 -54.83 3.51 12.84
C LEU A 15 -55.34 2.12 13.18
N PHE A 16 -56.20 1.60 12.30
CA PHE A 16 -56.78 0.28 12.39
C PHE A 16 -56.47 -0.52 11.14
N ARG A 17 -56.25 -1.83 11.29
CA ARG A 17 -56.28 -2.79 10.21
C ARG A 17 -57.71 -3.05 9.79
N ALA A 18 -57.89 -3.52 8.55
CA ALA A 18 -59.22 -3.74 8.02
C ALA A 18 -60.03 -4.77 8.83
N HIS A 19 -59.39 -5.77 9.44
CA HIS A 19 -60.08 -6.77 10.28
C HIS A 19 -60.37 -6.30 11.72
N GLU A 20 -59.88 -5.12 12.11
CA GLU A 20 -60.10 -4.54 13.44
C GLU A 20 -61.32 -3.60 13.46
N VAL A 21 -62.01 -3.43 12.32
CA VAL A 21 -63.14 -2.50 12.15
C VAL A 21 -64.33 -3.18 11.48
N GLU A 22 -65.47 -2.51 11.52
CA GLU A 22 -66.69 -2.94 10.83
C GLU A 22 -66.46 -3.08 9.32
N ASN A 23 -67.00 -4.12 8.69
CA ASN A 23 -66.93 -4.27 7.22
C ASN A 23 -67.65 -3.11 6.51
N GLY A 24 -67.17 -2.74 5.33
CA GLY A 24 -67.85 -1.77 4.48
C GLY A 24 -67.48 -0.32 4.79
N LEU A 25 -68.38 0.59 4.41
CA LEU A 25 -68.30 2.01 4.75
C LEU A 25 -68.62 2.28 6.24
N SER A 26 -69.22 1.32 6.93
CA SER A 26 -69.52 1.41 8.36
C SER A 26 -68.26 1.49 9.23
N CYS A 27 -67.08 1.14 8.69
CA CYS A 27 -65.81 1.34 9.40
C CYS A 27 -65.54 2.81 9.77
N GLY A 28 -66.11 3.78 9.05
CA GLY A 28 -65.88 5.21 9.28
C GLY A 28 -64.42 5.65 9.12
N CYS A 29 -63.58 4.84 8.48
CA CYS A 29 -62.14 5.12 8.33
C CYS A 29 -61.86 6.05 7.15
N VAL A 30 -60.81 6.84 7.26
CA VAL A 30 -60.26 7.68 6.19
C VAL A 30 -58.86 7.21 5.77
N CYS A 31 -58.48 7.54 4.55
CA CYS A 31 -57.18 7.21 3.98
C CYS A 31 -56.08 8.04 4.64
N PRO A 32 -55.03 7.44 5.23
CA PRO A 32 -53.94 8.20 5.85
C PRO A 32 -53.19 9.12 4.88
N GLY A 33 -53.21 8.81 3.58
CA GLY A 33 -52.58 9.60 2.52
C GLY A 33 -53.42 10.78 2.03
N CYS A 34 -54.64 10.53 1.55
CA CYS A 34 -55.47 11.55 0.90
C CYS A 34 -56.68 12.02 1.73
N GLN A 35 -56.86 11.47 2.94
CA GLN A 35 -57.97 11.79 3.86
C GLN A 35 -59.38 11.49 3.32
N GLN A 36 -59.49 10.79 2.19
CA GLN A 36 -60.78 10.38 1.63
C GLN A 36 -61.36 9.15 2.34
N PRO A 37 -62.69 8.99 2.41
CA PRO A 37 -63.33 7.83 3.03
C PRO A 37 -62.90 6.49 2.44
N LEU A 38 -62.70 5.52 3.32
CA LEU A 38 -62.35 4.15 2.99
C LEU A 38 -63.54 3.19 3.16
N ASN A 39 -63.47 2.10 2.43
CA ASN A 39 -64.33 0.93 2.52
C ASN A 39 -63.47 -0.25 3.01
N ALA A 40 -63.79 -0.80 4.19
CA ALA A 40 -63.10 -1.97 4.73
C ALA A 40 -63.58 -3.23 4.00
N ALA A 41 -62.67 -3.92 3.31
CA ALA A 41 -62.91 -5.21 2.69
C ALA A 41 -62.29 -6.31 3.56
N ASN A 42 -63.02 -6.78 4.57
CA ASN A 42 -62.53 -7.73 5.57
C ASN A 42 -63.32 -9.06 5.64
N ASN A 43 -64.50 -9.15 5.02
CA ASN A 43 -65.32 -10.38 4.95
C ASN A 43 -64.88 -11.38 3.87
N GLY A 44 -63.75 -11.18 3.21
CA GLY A 44 -63.28 -12.05 2.12
C GLY A 44 -62.51 -13.27 2.65
N GLU A 45 -62.96 -14.49 2.32
CA GLU A 45 -62.30 -15.73 2.77
C GLU A 45 -60.91 -15.96 2.14
N LYS A 46 -60.69 -15.49 0.90
CA LYS A 46 -59.46 -15.73 0.12
C LYS A 46 -58.60 -14.48 -0.08
N VAL A 47 -59.05 -13.33 0.43
CA VAL A 47 -58.39 -12.04 0.19
C VAL A 47 -58.06 -11.42 1.53
N ILE A 48 -56.78 -11.10 1.73
CA ILE A 48 -56.29 -10.46 2.94
C ILE A 48 -57.12 -9.19 3.21
N PRO A 49 -57.59 -9.00 4.45
CA PRO A 49 -58.29 -7.79 4.84
C PRO A 49 -57.51 -6.53 4.43
N HIS A 50 -58.17 -5.61 3.74
CA HIS A 50 -57.59 -4.35 3.30
C HIS A 50 -58.68 -3.29 3.13
N PHE A 51 -58.26 -2.04 3.06
CA PHE A 51 -59.13 -0.93 2.70
C PHE A 51 -59.02 -0.61 1.22
N ARG A 52 -60.12 -0.08 0.68
CA ARG A 52 -60.22 0.51 -0.66
C ARG A 52 -60.84 1.90 -0.52
N HIS A 53 -60.59 2.80 -1.45
CA HIS A 53 -61.34 4.06 -1.47
C HIS A 53 -62.83 3.81 -1.74
N ALA A 54 -63.69 4.50 -1.00
CA ALA A 54 -65.15 4.40 -1.17
C ALA A 54 -65.61 4.85 -2.56
N LYS A 55 -64.90 5.82 -3.15
CA LYS A 55 -65.06 6.28 -4.53
C LYS A 55 -63.75 6.06 -5.27
N SER A 56 -63.81 5.84 -6.58
CA SER A 56 -62.61 5.76 -7.42
C SER A 56 -61.77 7.02 -7.23
N ASN A 57 -60.52 6.84 -6.82
CA ASN A 57 -59.59 7.94 -6.55
C ASN A 57 -58.17 7.48 -6.91
N ASP A 58 -57.41 8.35 -7.57
CA ASP A 58 -56.02 8.10 -7.96
C ASP A 58 -55.07 8.43 -6.80
N CYS A 59 -55.28 7.76 -5.66
CA CYS A 59 -54.42 7.93 -4.49
C CYS A 59 -53.36 6.83 -4.46
N PHE A 60 -52.11 7.25 -4.60
CA PHE A 60 -50.93 6.38 -4.60
C PHE A 60 -50.26 6.28 -3.22
N ASP A 61 -50.65 7.14 -2.27
CA ASP A 61 -49.96 7.28 -0.98
C ASP A 61 -50.63 6.56 0.19
N GLY A 62 -51.88 6.09 0.04
CA GLY A 62 -52.62 5.46 1.14
C GLY A 62 -51.89 4.27 1.76
N PHE A 63 -51.31 3.39 0.93
CA PHE A 63 -50.47 2.29 1.42
C PHE A 63 -49.26 2.81 2.19
N ARG A 64 -48.47 3.70 1.57
CA ARG A 64 -47.20 4.16 2.12
C ARG A 64 -47.39 4.93 3.41
N GLU A 65 -48.30 5.89 3.43
CA GLU A 65 -48.54 6.73 4.60
C GLU A 65 -49.19 5.93 5.74
N GLY A 66 -50.09 4.98 5.43
CA GLY A 66 -50.67 4.08 6.42
C GLY A 66 -49.60 3.24 7.12
N VAL A 67 -48.73 2.56 6.36
CA VAL A 67 -47.65 1.74 6.94
C VAL A 67 -46.66 2.60 7.73
N ARG A 68 -46.28 3.77 7.21
CA ARG A 68 -45.34 4.70 7.88
C ARG A 68 -45.91 5.19 9.21
N ARG A 69 -47.15 5.68 9.22
CA ARG A 69 -47.80 6.19 10.44
C ARG A 69 -48.04 5.08 11.47
N ALA A 70 -48.37 3.87 11.03
CA ALA A 70 -48.52 2.71 11.92
C ALA A 70 -47.18 2.31 12.57
N ALA A 71 -46.09 2.29 11.79
CA ALA A 71 -44.75 2.02 12.33
C ALA A 71 -44.32 3.09 13.34
N VAL A 72 -44.54 4.37 13.04
CA VAL A 72 -44.24 5.48 13.96
C VAL A 72 -45.10 5.40 15.23
N ALA A 73 -46.37 4.99 15.12
CA ALA A 73 -47.24 4.79 16.28
C ALA A 73 -46.69 3.69 17.21
N LEU A 74 -46.25 2.55 16.65
CA LEU A 74 -45.63 1.46 17.43
C LEU A 74 -44.35 1.91 18.15
N ILE A 75 -43.47 2.64 17.46
CA ILE A 75 -42.24 3.19 18.06
C ILE A 75 -42.60 4.11 19.23
N ALA A 76 -43.58 4.99 19.05
CA ALA A 76 -44.01 5.93 20.10
C ALA A 76 -44.70 5.23 21.28
N GLN A 77 -45.46 4.17 21.02
CA GLN A 77 -46.15 3.38 22.04
C GLN A 77 -45.17 2.59 22.91
N HIS A 78 -44.24 1.86 22.28
CA HIS A 78 -43.31 0.98 23.01
C HIS A 78 -42.08 1.72 23.54
N LYS A 79 -41.73 2.87 22.94
CA LYS A 79 -40.52 3.65 23.26
C LYS A 79 -39.26 2.80 23.31
N GLN A 80 -39.22 1.76 22.48
CA GLN A 80 -38.14 0.79 22.40
C GLN A 80 -37.81 0.55 20.94
N LEU A 81 -36.53 0.40 20.63
CA LEU A 81 -36.10 0.15 19.26
C LEU A 81 -34.80 -0.66 19.20
N MET A 82 -34.76 -1.69 18.36
CA MET A 82 -33.53 -2.38 17.98
C MET A 82 -32.68 -1.47 17.09
N LEU A 83 -31.44 -1.20 17.49
CA LEU A 83 -30.46 -0.48 16.68
C LEU A 83 -29.74 -1.42 15.71
N PRO A 84 -29.31 -0.92 14.53
CA PRO A 84 -28.50 -1.71 13.60
C PRO A 84 -27.11 -2.01 14.16
N ALA A 85 -26.51 -3.10 13.67
CA ALA A 85 -25.08 -3.28 13.78
C ALA A 85 -24.33 -2.18 13.01
N LEU A 86 -23.11 -1.86 13.41
CA LEU A 86 -22.17 -1.07 12.63
C LEU A 86 -20.85 -1.81 12.56
N ILE A 87 -20.37 -2.06 11.35
CA ILE A 87 -19.06 -2.67 11.11
C ILE A 87 -18.32 -1.77 10.14
N GLU A 88 -17.24 -1.16 10.61
CA GLU A 88 -16.38 -0.28 9.82
C GLU A 88 -14.92 -0.71 10.00
N THR A 89 -14.11 -0.58 8.95
CA THR A 89 -12.67 -0.83 9.02
C THR A 89 -11.94 0.46 8.72
N VAL A 90 -11.26 1.00 9.73
CA VAL A 90 -10.38 2.16 9.56
C VAL A 90 -9.05 1.68 9.02
N ARG A 91 -8.54 2.38 8.00
CA ARG A 91 -7.31 2.01 7.29
C ARG A 91 -6.34 3.16 7.24
N LEU A 92 -5.04 2.87 7.38
CA LEU A 92 -3.98 3.85 7.23
C LEU A 92 -2.72 3.19 6.66
N THR A 93 -2.13 3.82 5.63
CA THR A 93 -0.91 3.33 5.00
C THR A 93 0.29 4.10 5.52
N THR A 94 1.33 3.37 5.94
CA THR A 94 2.63 3.94 6.36
C THR A 94 3.43 4.42 5.14
N ARG A 95 4.46 5.25 5.36
CA ARG A 95 5.37 5.74 4.30
C ARG A 95 6.11 4.60 3.59
N GLY A 96 6.42 3.54 4.32
CA GLY A 96 7.02 2.31 3.76
C GLY A 96 6.02 1.39 3.04
N GLY A 97 4.76 1.81 2.86
CA GLY A 97 3.75 1.05 2.11
C GLY A 97 3.00 -0.03 2.90
N ARG A 98 3.32 -0.24 4.19
CA ARG A 98 2.58 -1.17 5.05
C ARG A 98 1.17 -0.62 5.35
N LEU A 99 0.15 -1.42 5.08
CA LEU A 99 -1.25 -1.15 5.44
C LEU A 99 -1.51 -1.54 6.89
N LEU A 100 -2.12 -0.63 7.66
CA LEU A 100 -2.62 -0.86 9.01
C LEU A 100 -4.15 -0.78 8.98
N GLU A 101 -4.80 -1.68 9.71
CA GLU A 101 -6.27 -1.75 9.78
C GLU A 101 -6.72 -1.92 11.24
N GLU A 102 -7.83 -1.27 11.59
CA GLU A 102 -8.51 -1.47 12.88
C GLU A 102 -10.02 -1.59 12.60
N LYS A 103 -10.63 -2.67 13.11
CA LYS A 103 -12.07 -2.91 12.99
C LYS A 103 -12.81 -2.18 14.10
N VAL A 104 -13.83 -1.41 13.73
CA VAL A 104 -14.81 -0.79 14.63
C VAL A 104 -16.11 -1.55 14.51
N GLU A 105 -16.62 -2.03 15.64
CA GLU A 105 -17.83 -2.84 15.67
C GLU A 105 -18.78 -2.39 16.78
N LEU A 106 -20.04 -2.14 16.41
CA LEU A 106 -21.17 -1.99 17.32
C LEU A 106 -22.15 -3.13 17.05
N GLN A 107 -22.44 -3.91 18.08
CA GLN A 107 -23.47 -4.94 18.00
C GLN A 107 -24.87 -4.31 17.97
N PRO A 108 -25.85 -4.97 17.32
CA PRO A 108 -27.26 -4.61 17.47
C PRO A 108 -27.63 -4.57 18.95
N VAL A 109 -28.26 -3.48 19.38
CA VAL A 109 -28.69 -3.31 20.78
C VAL A 109 -30.07 -2.68 20.84
N VAL A 110 -30.89 -3.17 21.76
CA VAL A 110 -32.20 -2.59 22.04
C VAL A 110 -31.98 -1.36 22.91
N ILE A 111 -32.56 -0.23 22.50
CA ILE A 111 -32.61 0.98 23.31
C ILE A 111 -34.03 1.26 23.80
N HIS A 112 -34.11 2.03 24.89
CA HIS A 112 -35.33 2.58 25.43
C HIS A 112 -35.25 4.11 25.39
N ALA A 113 -36.36 4.76 25.08
CA ALA A 113 -36.49 6.21 25.01
C ALA A 113 -37.43 6.73 26.10
N ASP A 114 -37.14 7.92 26.60
CA ASP A 114 -38.00 8.62 27.55
C ASP A 114 -39.25 9.15 26.82
N ASN A 115 -39.03 9.68 25.62
CA ASN A 115 -40.06 10.24 24.76
C ASN A 115 -39.80 9.93 23.28
N VAL A 116 -40.87 9.94 22.49
CA VAL A 116 -40.81 9.82 21.02
C VAL A 116 -41.67 10.89 20.39
N GLU A 117 -41.04 11.80 19.66
CA GLU A 117 -41.75 12.79 18.84
C GLU A 117 -42.06 12.19 17.46
N ARG A 118 -43.29 12.41 16.99
CA ARG A 118 -43.80 11.85 15.74
C ARG A 118 -43.74 12.93 14.67
N PHE A 119 -43.15 12.60 13.51
CA PHE A 119 -43.20 13.44 12.32
C PHE A 119 -42.63 14.86 12.46
N VAL A 120 -41.44 14.97 13.05
CA VAL A 120 -40.75 16.25 13.36
C VAL A 120 -40.17 16.90 12.09
N ASP A 121 -40.27 18.22 11.98
CA ASP A 121 -39.55 19.00 10.97
C ASP A 121 -38.11 19.30 11.45
N LEU A 122 -37.13 18.85 10.67
CA LEU A 122 -35.70 18.93 10.95
C LEU A 122 -35.03 19.93 9.98
N GLY A 123 -35.66 21.09 9.78
CA GLY A 123 -35.15 22.15 8.89
C GLY A 123 -35.44 21.90 7.42
N GLY A 124 -36.70 21.61 7.07
CA GLY A 124 -37.12 21.30 5.70
C GLY A 124 -37.02 19.80 5.37
N LEU A 125 -36.64 18.99 6.36
CA LEU A 125 -36.60 17.55 6.28
C LEU A 125 -37.50 16.94 7.36
N ARG A 126 -38.51 16.17 6.96
CA ARG A 126 -39.39 15.51 7.93
C ARG A 126 -38.78 14.22 8.48
N GLY A 127 -38.35 14.20 9.74
CA GLY A 127 -38.06 12.96 10.48
C GLY A 127 -39.35 12.19 10.77
N HIS A 128 -39.35 10.85 10.72
CA HIS A 128 -40.60 10.10 10.96
C HIS A 128 -40.84 9.86 12.45
N ALA A 129 -39.81 9.47 13.18
CA ALA A 129 -39.81 9.44 14.64
C ALA A 129 -38.48 10.00 15.16
N VAL A 130 -38.51 10.75 16.25
CA VAL A 130 -37.32 11.18 16.98
C VAL A 130 -37.43 10.62 18.38
N LEU A 131 -36.52 9.70 18.73
CA LEU A 131 -36.46 9.10 20.06
C LEU A 131 -35.52 9.94 20.92
N HIS A 132 -35.96 10.30 22.12
CA HIS A 132 -35.20 11.07 23.09
C HIS A 132 -34.80 10.16 24.24
N GLN A 133 -33.51 10.13 24.56
CA GLN A 133 -32.98 9.41 25.70
C GLN A 133 -31.94 10.31 26.39
N SER A 134 -32.28 10.83 27.57
CA SER A 134 -31.47 11.84 28.27
C SER A 134 -31.14 13.04 27.37
N ASP A 135 -29.86 13.30 27.10
CA ASP A 135 -29.34 14.38 26.26
C ASP A 135 -29.21 14.00 24.77
N ARG A 136 -29.65 12.80 24.39
CA ARG A 136 -29.43 12.24 23.05
C ARG A 136 -30.72 12.08 22.28
N GLN A 137 -30.60 12.27 20.97
CA GLN A 137 -31.67 12.04 20.03
C GLN A 137 -31.26 11.01 18.97
N LEU A 138 -32.23 10.19 18.58
CA LEU A 138 -32.13 9.28 17.44
C LEU A 138 -33.26 9.57 16.47
N ILE A 139 -32.89 9.99 15.26
CA ILE A 139 -33.83 10.24 14.17
C ILE A 139 -34.06 8.94 13.40
N VAL A 140 -35.31 8.55 13.23
CA VAL A 140 -35.70 7.34 12.51
C VAL A 140 -36.43 7.71 11.23
N ARG A 141 -35.97 7.13 10.12
CA ARG A 141 -36.64 7.11 8.83
C ARG A 141 -37.27 5.74 8.60
N ILE A 142 -38.46 5.74 8.01
CA ILE A 142 -39.17 4.53 7.56
C ILE A 142 -39.17 4.51 6.03
N LYS A 143 -38.46 3.57 5.43
CA LYS A 143 -38.39 3.39 3.97
C LYS A 143 -39.50 2.45 3.51
N LEU A 144 -40.17 2.83 2.42
CA LEU A 144 -41.23 2.05 1.80
C LEU A 144 -41.09 1.96 0.28
N SER A 145 -39.93 2.37 -0.25
CA SER A 145 -39.64 2.34 -1.68
C SER A 145 -38.17 2.03 -1.94
N THR A 146 -37.89 1.41 -3.09
CA THR A 146 -36.54 1.22 -3.61
C THR A 146 -35.91 2.51 -4.15
N ARG A 147 -36.71 3.57 -4.36
CA ARG A 147 -36.22 4.85 -4.87
C ARG A 147 -35.09 5.38 -3.99
N MET A 148 -34.00 5.74 -4.64
CA MET A 148 -32.83 6.32 -4.01
C MET A 148 -33.08 7.81 -3.72
N GLU A 149 -32.90 8.22 -2.48
CA GLU A 149 -33.15 9.59 -1.99
C GLU A 149 -31.85 10.25 -1.51
N HIS A 150 -30.83 10.31 -2.36
CA HIS A 150 -29.48 10.78 -1.98
C HIS A 150 -29.45 12.10 -1.21
N GLU A 151 -30.22 13.09 -1.66
CA GLU A 151 -30.27 14.41 -0.99
C GLU A 151 -30.77 14.29 0.44
N ARG A 152 -31.78 13.44 0.66
CA ARG A 152 -32.34 13.18 1.98
C ARG A 152 -31.32 12.52 2.90
N TYR A 153 -30.56 11.54 2.40
CA TYR A 153 -29.50 10.90 3.18
C TYR A 153 -28.41 11.91 3.55
N ARG A 154 -27.97 12.74 2.59
CA ARG A 154 -26.98 13.79 2.85
C ARG A 154 -27.46 14.77 3.93
N GLN A 155 -28.73 15.20 3.87
CA GLN A 155 -29.31 16.07 4.89
C GLN A 155 -29.35 15.39 6.27
N LEU A 156 -29.74 14.13 6.36
CA LEU A 156 -29.74 13.36 7.63
C LEU A 156 -28.33 13.14 8.20
N GLU A 157 -27.34 12.93 7.34
CA GLU A 157 -25.92 12.80 7.72
C GLU A 157 -25.33 14.13 8.23
N ALA A 158 -25.86 15.27 7.79
CA ALA A 158 -25.40 16.58 8.23
C ALA A 158 -25.93 16.99 9.62
N LEU A 159 -27.01 16.36 10.11
CA LEU A 159 -27.61 16.71 11.41
C LEU A 159 -26.74 16.26 12.58
N GLU A 160 -26.73 17.01 13.68
CA GLU A 160 -25.93 16.76 14.89
C GLU A 160 -26.35 15.52 15.71
N HIS A 161 -27.33 14.75 15.23
CA HIS A 161 -27.91 13.62 15.94
C HIS A 161 -27.72 12.32 15.15
N SER A 162 -27.78 11.18 15.86
CA SER A 162 -27.69 9.89 15.17
C SER A 162 -28.97 9.68 14.37
N SER A 163 -28.85 9.03 13.22
CA SER A 163 -29.98 8.76 12.34
C SER A 163 -29.91 7.35 11.79
N MET A 164 -31.07 6.71 11.70
CA MET A 164 -31.19 5.36 11.18
C MET A 164 -32.41 5.20 10.28
N GLU A 165 -32.39 4.14 9.51
CA GLU A 165 -33.46 3.73 8.64
C GLU A 165 -34.00 2.37 9.07
N ILE A 166 -35.32 2.24 9.04
CA ILE A 166 -36.04 0.97 9.05
C ILE A 166 -36.65 0.80 7.66
N ASP A 167 -36.22 -0.25 6.96
CA ASP A 167 -36.66 -0.57 5.62
C ASP A 167 -37.80 -1.59 5.63
N LEU A 168 -39.00 -1.12 5.31
CA LEU A 168 -40.22 -1.92 5.25
C LEU A 168 -40.70 -2.12 3.81
N HIS A 169 -39.91 -1.72 2.79
CA HIS A 169 -40.41 -1.72 1.40
C HIS A 169 -40.68 -3.13 0.84
N HIS A 170 -39.94 -4.13 1.34
CA HIS A 170 -40.14 -5.53 0.98
C HIS A 170 -41.18 -6.24 1.85
N LEU A 171 -41.66 -5.61 2.94
CA LEU A 171 -42.58 -6.25 3.88
C LEU A 171 -43.91 -6.57 3.17
N PRO A 172 -44.32 -7.84 3.09
CA PRO A 172 -45.51 -8.23 2.36
C PRO A 172 -46.79 -7.86 3.13
N LEU A 173 -47.90 -7.67 2.42
CA LEU A 173 -49.16 -7.19 3.00
C LEU A 173 -49.71 -8.12 4.09
N GLU A 174 -49.45 -9.42 3.96
CA GLU A 174 -49.77 -10.48 4.90
C GLU A 174 -49.06 -10.24 6.25
N GLN A 175 -47.78 -9.87 6.22
CA GLN A 175 -47.02 -9.58 7.43
C GLN A 175 -47.38 -8.22 8.02
N ILE A 176 -47.72 -7.24 7.19
CA ILE A 176 -48.23 -5.93 7.66
C ILE A 176 -49.57 -6.10 8.42
N ASN A 177 -50.45 -6.97 7.92
CA ASN A 177 -51.74 -7.26 8.54
C ASN A 177 -51.63 -8.19 9.76
N ASP A 178 -50.50 -8.83 10.01
CA ASP A 178 -50.27 -9.65 11.19
C ASP A 178 -49.65 -8.76 12.29
N PRO A 179 -50.35 -8.50 13.41
CA PRO A 179 -49.86 -7.57 14.43
C PRO A 179 -48.48 -7.91 14.97
N ALA A 180 -48.23 -9.18 15.28
CA ALA A 180 -46.97 -9.63 15.86
C ALA A 180 -45.83 -9.55 14.85
N LYS A 181 -46.06 -9.91 13.59
CA LYS A 181 -45.02 -9.81 12.54
C LYS A 181 -44.71 -8.36 12.19
N PHE A 182 -45.71 -7.50 12.12
CA PHE A 182 -45.50 -6.08 11.86
C PHE A 182 -44.74 -5.42 13.02
N GLU A 183 -45.11 -5.73 14.27
CA GLU A 183 -44.39 -5.25 15.45
C GLU A 183 -42.93 -5.71 15.46
N HIS A 184 -42.68 -7.00 15.17
CA HIS A 184 -41.33 -7.53 15.05
C HIS A 184 -40.51 -6.80 13.97
N ALA A 185 -41.08 -6.62 12.78
CA ALA A 185 -40.41 -5.93 11.68
C ALA A 185 -40.05 -4.47 12.05
N VAL A 186 -40.92 -3.76 12.76
CA VAL A 186 -40.67 -2.36 13.15
C VAL A 186 -39.66 -2.30 14.30
N LEU A 187 -39.91 -3.02 15.39
CA LEU A 187 -39.20 -2.80 16.65
C LEU A 187 -37.95 -3.67 16.82
N HIS A 188 -37.89 -4.86 16.21
CA HIS A 188 -36.96 -5.92 16.62
C HIS A 188 -36.08 -6.49 15.50
N ASP A 189 -36.53 -6.49 14.24
CA ASP A 189 -35.81 -7.13 13.14
C ASP A 189 -34.48 -6.43 12.82
N SER A 190 -33.36 -6.98 13.27
CA SER A 190 -32.03 -6.40 13.03
C SER A 190 -31.59 -6.34 11.57
N VAL A 191 -32.22 -7.10 10.66
CA VAL A 191 -31.81 -7.22 9.25
C VAL A 191 -32.36 -6.08 8.39
N ASN A 192 -33.53 -5.54 8.76
CA ASN A 192 -34.22 -4.54 7.95
C ASN A 192 -33.82 -3.09 8.28
N ARG A 193 -32.72 -2.87 8.99
CA ARG A 193 -32.34 -1.55 9.48
C ARG A 193 -30.87 -1.26 9.28
N LEU A 194 -30.56 0.02 9.08
CA LEU A 194 -29.20 0.49 8.85
C LEU A 194 -28.97 1.86 9.46
N TRP A 195 -27.73 2.15 9.82
CA TRP A 195 -27.31 3.49 10.21
C TRP A 195 -27.28 4.37 8.97
N ILE A 196 -27.93 5.54 9.06
CA ILE A 196 -27.66 6.64 8.14
C ILE A 196 -26.46 7.42 8.69
N ARG A 197 -26.49 7.74 9.99
CA ARG A 197 -25.38 8.32 10.73
C ARG A 197 -25.29 7.74 12.13
N SER A 198 -24.09 7.34 12.56
CA SER A 198 -23.84 6.89 13.94
C SER A 198 -22.75 7.73 14.59
N ILE A 199 -23.14 8.67 15.46
CA ILE A 199 -22.18 9.50 16.20
C ILE A 199 -21.25 8.65 17.08
N ARG A 200 -21.78 7.56 17.65
CA ARG A 200 -20.97 6.61 18.40
C ARG A 200 -19.98 5.88 17.49
N GLY A 201 -20.41 5.47 16.30
CA GLY A 201 -19.54 4.88 15.28
C GLY A 201 -18.42 5.83 14.88
N GLU A 202 -18.75 7.07 14.53
CA GLU A 202 -17.78 8.12 14.18
C GLU A 202 -16.74 8.35 15.28
N LYS A 203 -17.17 8.43 16.55
CA LYS A 203 -16.24 8.59 17.69
C LYS A 203 -15.28 7.39 17.83
N LEU A 204 -15.78 6.17 17.61
CA LEU A 204 -14.95 4.97 17.65
C LEU A 204 -13.99 4.91 16.46
N ALA A 205 -14.45 5.29 15.26
CA ALA A 205 -13.62 5.39 14.05
C ALA A 205 -12.52 6.44 14.22
N ALA A 206 -12.83 7.61 14.78
CA ALA A 206 -11.84 8.64 15.08
C ALA A 206 -10.79 8.15 16.09
N LYS A 207 -11.21 7.42 17.14
CA LYS A 207 -10.28 6.82 18.11
C LYS A 207 -9.40 5.74 17.48
N ALA A 208 -9.98 4.89 16.64
CA ALA A 208 -9.25 3.87 15.88
C ALA A 208 -8.23 4.53 14.94
N LEU A 209 -8.62 5.58 14.23
CA LEU A 209 -7.72 6.36 13.38
C LEU A 209 -6.56 6.96 14.17
N GLN A 210 -6.83 7.57 15.33
CA GLN A 210 -5.79 8.12 16.20
C GLN A 210 -4.79 7.03 16.63
N LYS A 211 -5.28 5.84 17.01
CA LYS A 211 -4.42 4.69 17.35
C LYS A 211 -3.54 4.28 16.17
N LEU A 212 -4.11 4.18 14.97
CA LEU A 212 -3.36 3.85 13.75
C LEU A 212 -2.35 4.93 13.38
N GLN A 213 -2.66 6.21 13.58
CA GLN A 213 -1.76 7.32 13.36
C GLN A 213 -0.54 7.26 14.29
N SER A 214 -0.74 6.99 15.58
CA SER A 214 0.37 6.80 16.53
C SER A 214 1.27 5.64 16.11
N LEU A 215 0.69 4.48 15.81
CA LEU A 215 1.44 3.31 15.37
C LEU A 215 2.20 3.57 14.05
N ALA A 216 1.58 4.26 13.10
CA ALA A 216 2.23 4.62 11.85
C ALA A 216 3.35 5.63 12.05
N ALA A 217 3.25 6.55 13.01
CA ALA A 217 4.33 7.47 13.32
C ALA A 217 5.57 6.72 13.81
N GLU A 218 5.40 5.72 14.69
CA GLU A 218 6.49 4.86 15.17
C GLU A 218 7.13 4.07 14.03
N ILE A 219 6.32 3.41 13.20
CA ILE A 219 6.81 2.64 12.03
C ILE A 219 7.52 3.54 11.03
N ASN A 220 6.98 4.73 10.77
CA ASN A 220 7.57 5.69 9.84
C ASN A 220 8.91 6.21 10.35
N ALA A 221 9.05 6.46 11.65
CA ALA A 221 10.31 6.91 12.24
C ALA A 221 11.40 5.84 12.10
N GLN A 222 11.08 4.58 12.38
CA GLN A 222 12.00 3.46 12.17
C GLN A 222 12.40 3.33 10.70
N TRP A 223 11.41 3.38 9.79
CA TRP A 223 11.67 3.31 8.35
C TRP A 223 12.59 4.45 7.87
N GLN A 224 12.43 5.66 8.38
CA GLN A 224 13.30 6.79 8.04
C GLN A 224 14.74 6.58 8.52
N LEU A 225 14.94 6.04 9.73
CA LEU A 225 16.28 5.72 10.23
C LEU A 225 16.95 4.66 9.35
N GLU A 226 16.23 3.59 8.99
CA GLU A 226 16.76 2.55 8.10
C GLU A 226 17.11 3.09 6.70
N GLN A 227 16.31 4.00 6.13
CA GLN A 227 16.65 4.62 4.85
C GLN A 227 17.90 5.49 4.96
N ALA A 228 18.00 6.31 6.00
CA ALA A 228 19.16 7.17 6.22
C ALA A 228 20.45 6.36 6.42
N GLU A 229 20.39 5.25 7.16
CA GLU A 229 21.52 4.33 7.33
C GLU A 229 21.95 3.69 6.01
N ARG A 230 21.00 3.27 5.17
CA ARG A 230 21.30 2.70 3.84
C ARG A 230 21.94 3.73 2.91
N GLU A 231 21.40 4.94 2.89
CA GLU A 231 21.94 6.04 2.09
C GLU A 231 23.35 6.42 2.54
N ALA A 232 23.59 6.52 3.85
CA ALA A 232 24.90 6.80 4.41
C ALA A 232 25.91 5.69 4.11
N ALA A 233 25.50 4.42 4.22
CA ALA A 233 26.35 3.28 3.89
C ALA A 233 26.72 3.27 2.39
N GLU A 234 25.77 3.58 1.51
CA GLU A 234 26.03 3.68 0.07
C GLU A 234 26.99 4.83 -0.25
N GLN A 235 26.79 6.00 0.34
CA GLN A 235 27.69 7.14 0.17
C GLN A 235 29.10 6.82 0.69
N ALA A 236 29.22 6.15 1.84
CA ALA A 236 30.51 5.73 2.39
C ALA A 236 31.26 4.79 1.43
N ARG A 237 30.56 3.81 0.85
CA ARG A 237 31.14 2.91 -0.17
C ARG A 237 31.61 3.66 -1.41
N GLN A 238 30.84 4.64 -1.87
CA GLN A 238 31.23 5.45 -3.03
C GLN A 238 32.47 6.30 -2.74
N ILE A 239 32.57 6.87 -1.53
CA ILE A 239 33.75 7.62 -1.10
C ILE A 239 34.99 6.71 -1.00
N GLU A 240 34.83 5.51 -0.43
CA GLU A 240 35.92 4.52 -0.33
C GLU A 240 36.45 4.12 -1.71
N LEU A 241 35.56 3.75 -2.64
CA LEU A 241 35.93 3.43 -4.02
C LEU A 241 36.59 4.61 -4.75
N ALA A 242 36.11 5.84 -4.51
CA ALA A 242 36.72 7.05 -5.07
C ALA A 242 38.14 7.28 -4.51
N ASN A 243 38.34 7.05 -3.21
CA ASN A 243 39.63 7.16 -2.55
C ASN A 243 40.62 6.10 -3.07
N GLU A 244 40.22 4.84 -3.17
CA GLU A 244 41.04 3.76 -3.73
C GLU A 244 41.47 4.07 -5.17
N LYS A 245 40.53 4.55 -5.99
CA LYS A 245 40.81 4.96 -7.37
C LYS A 245 41.78 6.14 -7.42
N ALA A 246 41.61 7.14 -6.57
CA ALA A 246 42.50 8.29 -6.49
C ALA A 246 43.90 7.90 -6.00
N GLU A 247 44.02 6.94 -5.09
CA GLU A 247 45.31 6.39 -4.66
C GLU A 247 45.99 5.60 -5.77
N LEU A 248 45.27 4.70 -6.45
CA LEU A 248 45.78 3.96 -7.60
C LEU A 248 46.26 4.90 -8.71
N GLN A 249 45.50 5.96 -8.99
CA GLN A 249 45.85 6.97 -9.99
C GLN A 249 47.14 7.70 -9.61
N ARG A 250 47.26 8.18 -8.36
CA ARG A 250 48.50 8.81 -7.87
C ARG A 250 49.70 7.86 -7.94
N ALA A 251 49.51 6.59 -7.58
CA ALA A 251 50.56 5.58 -7.67
C ALA A 251 50.99 5.32 -9.13
N LEU A 252 50.03 5.28 -10.06
CA LEU A 252 50.29 5.13 -11.49
C LEU A 252 51.04 6.35 -12.04
N GLU A 253 50.64 7.57 -11.69
CA GLU A 253 51.32 8.81 -12.10
C GLU A 253 52.76 8.87 -11.58
N ALA A 254 52.98 8.54 -10.31
CA ALA A 254 54.32 8.45 -9.74
C ALA A 254 55.18 7.38 -10.45
N HIS A 255 54.58 6.23 -10.76
CA HIS A 255 55.24 5.17 -11.52
C HIS A 255 55.59 5.62 -12.95
N ARG A 256 54.67 6.29 -13.65
CA ARG A 256 54.92 6.85 -14.98
C ARG A 256 56.08 7.85 -14.96
N ALA A 257 56.14 8.72 -13.95
CA ALA A 257 57.25 9.64 -13.77
C ALA A 257 58.59 8.87 -13.60
N LYS A 258 58.60 7.77 -12.84
CA LYS A 258 59.78 6.90 -12.71
C LYS A 258 60.18 6.24 -14.03
N GLN A 259 59.23 5.76 -14.82
CA GLN A 259 59.50 5.20 -16.14
C GLN A 259 60.13 6.23 -17.08
N LEU A 260 59.63 7.47 -17.07
CA LEU A 260 60.21 8.57 -17.86
C LEU A 260 61.64 8.91 -17.42
N GLN A 261 61.91 8.93 -16.10
CA GLN A 261 63.27 9.12 -15.59
C GLN A 261 64.23 7.99 -16.01
N MET A 262 63.74 6.74 -16.02
CA MET A 262 64.50 5.59 -16.51
C MET A 262 64.76 5.69 -18.02
N ALA A 263 63.73 6.04 -18.80
CA ALA A 263 63.84 6.24 -20.24
C ALA A 263 64.82 7.35 -20.61
N ALA A 264 64.90 8.43 -19.83
CA ALA A 264 65.86 9.50 -20.04
C ALA A 264 67.33 9.05 -19.86
N LYS A 265 67.57 8.03 -19.02
CA LYS A 265 68.91 7.44 -18.83
C LYS A 265 69.22 6.39 -19.88
N GLN A 266 68.24 5.55 -20.22
CA GLN A 266 68.35 4.43 -21.16
C GLN A 266 67.04 4.28 -21.95
N SER A 267 66.92 5.07 -23.01
CA SER A 267 65.75 5.04 -23.89
C SER A 267 65.69 3.70 -24.62
N ALA A 268 64.51 3.10 -24.69
CA ALA A 268 64.30 2.00 -25.61
C ALA A 268 64.55 2.47 -27.05
N SER A 269 65.28 1.67 -27.82
CA SER A 269 65.63 1.95 -29.22
C SER A 269 64.80 1.11 -30.18
N GLU A 270 64.79 1.45 -31.48
CA GLU A 270 64.18 0.60 -32.52
C GLU A 270 64.86 -0.79 -32.60
N GLN A 271 66.07 -0.93 -32.05
CA GLN A 271 66.81 -2.18 -31.94
C GLN A 271 66.30 -3.11 -30.81
N ASP A 272 65.30 -2.70 -30.00
CA ASP A 272 64.74 -3.52 -28.92
C ASP A 272 63.41 -4.22 -29.32
N ASN A 273 63.16 -4.35 -30.63
CA ASN A 273 61.86 -4.74 -31.18
C ASN A 273 61.90 -5.97 -32.12
N THR A 274 62.95 -6.79 -32.03
CA THR A 274 62.94 -8.14 -32.64
C THR A 274 62.67 -9.22 -31.59
N THR A 275 62.31 -10.42 -32.05
CA THR A 275 62.07 -11.57 -31.16
C THR A 275 63.34 -11.96 -30.40
N GLU A 276 64.50 -11.80 -31.03
CA GLU A 276 65.81 -12.12 -30.45
C GLU A 276 66.17 -11.11 -29.35
N ASP A 277 66.04 -9.80 -29.63
CA ASP A 277 66.29 -8.75 -28.62
C ASP A 277 65.36 -8.90 -27.41
N ARG A 278 64.07 -9.19 -27.63
CA ARG A 278 63.15 -9.44 -26.52
C ARG A 278 63.53 -10.68 -25.71
N ALA A 279 64.05 -11.72 -26.36
CA ALA A 279 64.54 -12.91 -25.66
C ALA A 279 65.74 -12.57 -24.76
N GLU A 280 66.66 -11.75 -25.27
CA GLU A 280 67.82 -11.26 -24.50
C GLU A 280 67.39 -10.37 -23.33
N LEU A 281 66.48 -9.42 -23.52
CA LEU A 281 66.00 -8.55 -22.45
C LEU A 281 65.26 -9.35 -21.36
N ILE A 282 64.40 -10.30 -21.74
CA ILE A 282 63.72 -11.19 -20.79
C ILE A 282 64.76 -12.00 -20.02
N ALA A 283 65.69 -12.65 -20.71
CA ALA A 283 66.76 -13.42 -20.10
C ALA A 283 67.62 -12.59 -19.13
N GLY A 284 68.03 -11.39 -19.55
CA GLY A 284 68.81 -10.47 -18.72
C GLY A 284 68.07 -10.08 -17.45
N THR A 285 66.76 -9.81 -17.52
CA THR A 285 65.99 -9.51 -16.31
C THR A 285 65.84 -10.71 -15.37
N MET A 286 65.84 -11.95 -15.89
CA MET A 286 65.87 -13.17 -15.08
C MET A 286 67.21 -13.32 -14.34
N LEU A 287 68.33 -13.06 -15.02
CA LEU A 287 69.66 -13.11 -14.41
C LEU A 287 69.82 -12.01 -13.35
N LYS A 288 69.39 -10.79 -13.67
CA LYS A 288 69.38 -9.66 -12.73
C LYS A 288 68.55 -9.95 -11.49
N ALA A 289 67.38 -10.57 -11.64
CA ALA A 289 66.54 -10.93 -10.51
C ALA A 289 67.21 -11.96 -9.58
N LEU A 290 67.96 -12.92 -10.12
CA LEU A 290 68.75 -13.85 -9.31
C LEU A 290 69.87 -13.14 -8.55
N GLN A 291 70.59 -12.24 -9.22
CA GLN A 291 71.73 -11.52 -8.65
C GLN A 291 71.31 -10.46 -7.63
N ALA A 292 70.36 -9.60 -7.99
CA ALA A 292 70.03 -8.39 -7.24
C ALA A 292 68.83 -8.58 -6.28
N TRP A 293 67.94 -9.54 -6.54
CA TRP A 293 66.68 -9.70 -5.80
C TRP A 293 66.52 -11.10 -5.19
N GLY A 294 67.61 -11.87 -5.10
CA GLY A 294 67.63 -13.20 -4.49
C GLY A 294 66.68 -14.18 -5.18
N GLY A 295 66.49 -14.04 -6.49
CA GLY A 295 65.61 -14.88 -7.30
C GLY A 295 64.12 -14.55 -7.17
N ARG A 296 63.72 -13.56 -6.37
CA ARG A 296 62.33 -13.08 -6.32
C ARG A 296 62.18 -11.89 -7.25
N ALA A 297 61.08 -11.83 -7.98
CA ALA A 297 60.75 -10.69 -8.82
C ALA A 297 59.24 -10.61 -9.08
N VAL A 298 58.81 -9.59 -9.81
CA VAL A 298 57.49 -9.60 -10.44
C VAL A 298 57.62 -9.62 -11.96
N GLU A 299 56.92 -10.54 -12.62
CA GLU A 299 56.90 -10.67 -14.08
C GLU A 299 55.73 -9.90 -14.67
N CYS A 300 56.00 -9.06 -15.68
CA CYS A 300 54.95 -8.40 -16.43
C CYS A 300 54.19 -9.37 -17.34
N THR A 301 52.86 -9.37 -17.29
CA THR A 301 52.00 -10.21 -18.15
C THR A 301 52.00 -9.76 -19.62
N ALA A 302 52.40 -8.52 -19.91
CA ALA A 302 52.45 -7.98 -21.26
C ALA A 302 53.84 -8.16 -21.89
N CYS A 303 54.91 -7.68 -21.24
CA CYS A 303 56.26 -7.69 -21.82
C CYS A 303 57.19 -8.80 -21.28
N TYR A 304 56.75 -9.57 -20.28
CA TYR A 304 57.53 -10.64 -19.62
C TYR A 304 58.86 -10.24 -18.98
N LEU A 305 59.18 -8.94 -18.95
CA LEU A 305 60.35 -8.42 -18.25
C LEU A 305 60.10 -8.42 -16.73
N LEU A 306 61.16 -8.71 -15.97
CA LEU A 306 61.09 -8.77 -14.52
C LEU A 306 61.44 -7.42 -13.86
N SER A 307 60.55 -6.95 -12.99
CA SER A 307 60.76 -5.78 -12.12
C SER A 307 61.05 -6.22 -10.68
N PRO A 308 61.60 -5.34 -9.81
CA PRO A 308 61.84 -5.65 -8.40
C PRO A 308 60.60 -6.21 -7.70
N PRO A 309 60.75 -7.11 -6.70
CA PRO A 309 59.65 -7.77 -5.99
C PRO A 309 58.52 -6.84 -5.52
N ASP A 310 58.87 -5.63 -5.08
CA ASP A 310 57.92 -4.67 -4.51
C ASP A 310 57.24 -3.78 -5.57
N SER A 311 57.47 -4.04 -6.86
CA SER A 311 56.91 -3.22 -7.94
C SER A 311 55.42 -3.51 -8.14
N ARG A 312 54.58 -2.48 -8.00
CA ARG A 312 53.14 -2.57 -8.28
C ARG A 312 52.79 -2.52 -9.76
N PHE A 313 53.70 -2.01 -10.59
CA PHE A 313 53.54 -1.84 -12.04
C PHE A 313 54.82 -2.23 -12.77
N CYS A 314 54.72 -2.57 -14.06
CA CYS A 314 55.89 -2.91 -14.88
C CYS A 314 56.80 -1.69 -15.09
N LEU A 315 58.10 -1.80 -14.84
CA LEU A 315 59.03 -0.68 -15.06
C LEU A 315 59.29 -0.37 -16.55
N TYR A 316 59.06 -1.31 -17.45
CA TYR A 316 59.62 -1.25 -18.81
C TYR A 316 58.60 -1.06 -19.93
N CYS A 317 57.30 -1.28 -19.70
CA CYS A 317 56.28 -1.04 -20.72
C CYS A 317 55.09 -0.27 -20.14
N ASP A 318 54.23 0.25 -21.02
CA ASP A 318 53.01 0.98 -20.70
C ASP A 318 51.71 0.30 -21.10
N ALA A 319 51.79 -0.93 -21.60
CA ALA A 319 50.63 -1.66 -22.11
C ALA A 319 49.46 -1.60 -21.12
N SER A 320 48.29 -1.16 -21.60
CA SER A 320 47.09 -0.91 -20.78
C SER A 320 46.57 -2.16 -20.06
N THR A 321 46.91 -3.34 -20.58
CA THR A 321 46.58 -4.66 -20.01
C THR A 321 47.69 -5.24 -19.12
N SER A 322 48.82 -4.54 -18.97
CA SER A 322 49.96 -5.02 -18.19
C SER A 322 49.59 -5.13 -16.72
N LYS A 323 49.81 -6.33 -16.17
CA LYS A 323 49.82 -6.62 -14.73
C LYS A 323 51.18 -7.20 -14.39
N VAL A 324 51.53 -7.21 -13.11
CA VAL A 324 52.76 -7.83 -12.64
C VAL A 324 52.41 -8.94 -11.66
N ASN A 325 53.00 -10.12 -11.85
CA ASN A 325 52.75 -11.31 -11.04
C ASN A 325 54.04 -11.70 -10.30
N PRO A 326 53.99 -11.98 -8.98
CA PRO A 326 55.15 -12.49 -8.26
C PRO A 326 55.68 -13.79 -8.87
N VAL A 327 57.01 -13.88 -9.01
CA VAL A 327 57.70 -15.07 -9.51
C VAL A 327 58.93 -15.37 -8.67
N THR A 328 59.22 -16.66 -8.50
CA THR A 328 60.45 -17.16 -7.89
C THR A 328 61.24 -17.91 -8.97
N LEU A 329 62.46 -17.45 -9.20
CA LEU A 329 63.36 -17.98 -10.20
C LEU A 329 64.20 -19.12 -9.61
N SER A 330 64.34 -20.17 -10.41
CA SER A 330 65.17 -21.33 -10.06
C SER A 330 66.66 -21.02 -10.24
N PRO A 331 67.54 -21.48 -9.33
CA PRO A 331 68.97 -21.17 -9.37
C PRO A 331 69.71 -21.79 -10.58
N ASP A 332 69.10 -22.72 -11.31
CA ASP A 332 69.62 -23.32 -12.54
C ASP A 332 69.40 -22.46 -13.80
N ILE A 333 68.69 -21.32 -13.68
CA ILE A 333 68.43 -20.45 -14.82
C ILE A 333 69.70 -19.98 -15.52
N PRO A 334 70.81 -19.57 -14.85
CA PRO A 334 72.02 -19.14 -15.55
C PRO A 334 72.60 -20.20 -16.49
N SER A 335 72.55 -21.48 -16.12
CA SER A 335 73.06 -22.59 -16.95
C SER A 335 72.06 -23.07 -18.01
N THR A 336 70.79 -22.69 -17.91
CA THR A 336 69.71 -23.16 -18.80
C THR A 336 69.02 -22.04 -19.60
N ILE A 337 69.41 -20.78 -19.42
CA ILE A 337 68.69 -19.61 -19.93
C ILE A 337 68.52 -19.62 -21.45
N ASN A 338 69.56 -20.00 -22.20
CA ASN A 338 69.54 -20.06 -23.66
C ASN A 338 68.54 -21.11 -24.17
N LEU A 339 68.51 -22.29 -23.56
CA LEU A 339 67.55 -23.35 -23.91
C LEU A 339 66.12 -22.92 -23.55
N ARG A 340 65.93 -22.28 -22.38
CA ARG A 340 64.64 -21.75 -21.93
C ARG A 340 64.10 -20.70 -22.89
N MET A 341 64.94 -19.78 -23.38
CA MET A 341 64.50 -18.76 -24.34
C MET A 341 64.15 -19.33 -25.71
N ARG A 342 64.94 -20.30 -26.22
CA ARG A 342 64.65 -20.98 -27.50
C ARG A 342 63.32 -21.72 -27.51
N CYS A 343 62.89 -22.25 -26.37
CA CYS A 343 61.62 -22.98 -26.23
C CYS A 343 60.46 -22.11 -25.72
N SER A 344 60.65 -20.79 -25.53
CA SER A 344 59.66 -19.92 -24.92
C SER A 344 58.86 -19.12 -25.95
N ALA A 345 57.54 -19.07 -25.78
CA ALA A 345 56.67 -18.17 -26.52
C ALA A 345 56.69 -16.71 -25.99
N LYS A 346 57.36 -16.45 -24.86
CA LYS A 346 57.35 -15.15 -24.16
C LYS A 346 57.90 -14.00 -25.02
N PRO A 347 59.01 -14.13 -25.77
CA PRO A 347 59.53 -13.03 -26.58
C PRO A 347 58.54 -12.59 -27.68
N ASN A 348 58.00 -13.55 -28.45
CA ASN A 348 56.97 -13.26 -29.46
C ASN A 348 55.70 -12.65 -28.85
N THR A 349 55.26 -13.18 -27.70
CA THR A 349 54.07 -12.65 -27.00
C THR A 349 54.33 -11.26 -26.44
N SER A 350 55.55 -10.98 -25.98
CA SER A 350 55.98 -9.65 -25.54
C SER A 350 55.86 -8.63 -26.65
N LEU A 351 56.33 -8.94 -27.86
CA LEU A 351 56.23 -8.03 -29.00
C LEU A 351 54.77 -7.73 -29.36
N ARG A 352 53.90 -8.74 -29.31
CA ARG A 352 52.48 -8.56 -29.62
C ARG A 352 51.75 -7.71 -28.58
N ASN A 353 52.03 -7.95 -27.30
CA ASN A 353 51.26 -7.36 -26.20
C ASN A 353 51.87 -6.04 -25.68
N ALA A 354 53.15 -5.82 -25.89
CA ALA A 354 53.91 -4.62 -25.51
C ALA A 354 54.94 -4.29 -26.61
N PRO A 355 54.48 -3.87 -27.81
CA PRO A 355 55.35 -3.63 -28.97
C PRO A 355 56.38 -2.53 -28.71
N ILE A 356 56.07 -1.59 -27.83
CA ILE A 356 56.98 -0.52 -27.45
C ILE A 356 57.35 -0.70 -25.97
N LEU A 357 58.65 -0.67 -25.67
CA LEU A 357 59.15 -0.53 -24.31
C LEU A 357 59.38 0.96 -24.03
N ILE A 358 59.10 1.40 -22.80
CA ILE A 358 59.40 2.77 -22.36
C ILE A 358 60.88 2.91 -21.99
N ALA A 359 61.45 1.91 -21.34
CA ALA A 359 62.83 1.92 -20.87
C ALA A 359 63.46 0.55 -21.05
N ARG A 360 64.74 0.53 -21.42
CA ARG A 360 65.51 -0.72 -21.48
C ARG A 360 65.96 -1.14 -20.07
N PRO A 361 65.87 -2.42 -19.70
CA PRO A 361 66.47 -2.90 -18.46
C PRO A 361 67.98 -2.69 -18.47
N TYR A 362 68.51 -2.09 -17.40
CA TYR A 362 69.95 -1.96 -17.20
C TYR A 362 70.55 -3.27 -16.71
N PHE A 363 71.56 -3.76 -17.40
CA PHE A 363 72.44 -4.83 -16.96
C PHE A 363 73.80 -4.20 -16.76
N ASP A 364 74.36 -4.24 -15.55
CA ASP A 364 75.74 -3.81 -15.35
C ASP A 364 76.61 -4.69 -16.27
N GLU A 365 77.46 -4.06 -17.10
CA GLU A 365 78.51 -4.79 -17.79
C GLU A 365 79.36 -5.44 -16.69
N ALA A 366 79.41 -6.77 -16.68
CA ALA A 366 80.28 -7.47 -15.77
C ALA A 366 81.69 -6.92 -15.96
N GLU A 367 82.32 -6.43 -14.88
CA GLU A 367 83.77 -6.22 -14.87
C GLU A 367 84.41 -7.53 -15.32
N GLU A 368 84.99 -7.51 -16.53
CA GLU A 368 85.83 -8.59 -17.03
C GLU A 368 86.99 -8.76 -16.04
N HIS A 369 86.97 -9.87 -15.31
CA HIS A 369 88.10 -10.37 -14.53
C HIS A 369 88.63 -11.65 -15.15
#